data_AF-A0A6C1QLI5-F1
#
_entry.id   AF-A0A6C1QLI5-F1
#
_cell.length_a   1.000
_cell.length_b   1.000
_cell.length_c   1.000
_cell.angle_alpha   90.00
_cell.angle_beta   90.00
_cell.angle_gamma   90.00
#
_symmetry.space_group_name_H-M   'P 1'
#
loop_
_entity.id
_entity.type
_entity.pdbx_description
1 polymer ?
#
loop_
_entity_poly.entity_id
_entity_poly.type
_entity_poly.pdbx_seq_one_letter_code
_entity_poly.pdbx_strand_id
1 'polypeptide(L)'
;ASAPDHFHFQAGNKGFMPISEEFQKHSRRLLKQTENCTAWTMDNYLRHCIVLKGNDEKTLVHWFEKIYNLMQNIMQQEPEPMMNILTNRETDHWEIFIFPRKLHRPWQFFSEDENKILLSPASVDMGGVLITPRKEDFEKLSASDILDIFTQVTWGKELFEKLVKEFSDD
;
A
#
# COMPACT_ATOMS: atom_id res chain seq x y z
N ALA A 1 -5.64 -10.90 6.64
CA ALA A 1 -6.87 -10.89 5.82
C ALA A 1 -8.05 -11.25 6.70
N SER A 2 -9.29 -10.95 6.29
CA SER A 2 -10.51 -11.29 7.06
C SER A 2 -10.83 -12.79 7.06
N ALA A 3 -10.32 -13.54 6.08
CA ALA A 3 -10.31 -15.00 6.05
C ALA A 3 -8.85 -15.49 6.11
N PRO A 4 -8.30 -15.76 7.31
CA PRO A 4 -6.91 -16.20 7.47
C PRO A 4 -6.66 -17.61 6.91
N ASP A 5 -7.72 -18.42 6.77
CA ASP A 5 -7.62 -19.83 6.39
C ASP A 5 -7.68 -20.07 4.88
N HIS A 6 -7.80 -19.02 4.06
CA HIS A 6 -7.89 -19.16 2.61
C HIS A 6 -7.26 -17.98 1.85
N PHE A 7 -6.26 -18.29 1.02
CA PHE A 7 -5.66 -17.33 0.10
C PHE A 7 -6.63 -16.99 -1.04
N HIS A 8 -6.91 -15.71 -1.25
CA HIS A 8 -7.79 -15.25 -2.32
C HIS A 8 -7.44 -13.83 -2.77
N PHE A 9 -7.79 -13.52 -4.02
CA PHE A 9 -7.77 -12.16 -4.54
C PHE A 9 -9.18 -11.56 -4.53
N GLN A 10 -9.25 -10.24 -4.48
CA GLN A 10 -10.49 -9.48 -4.61
C GLN A 10 -10.45 -8.67 -5.90
N ALA A 11 -11.55 -8.66 -6.63
CA ALA A 11 -11.71 -7.88 -7.86
C ALA A 11 -12.94 -6.97 -7.74
N GLY A 12 -12.84 -5.77 -8.28
CA GLY A 12 -13.90 -4.76 -8.26
C GLY A 12 -13.72 -3.77 -9.40
N ASN A 13 -14.65 -2.81 -9.49
CA ASN A 13 -14.61 -1.81 -10.54
C ASN A 13 -13.48 -0.79 -10.31
N LYS A 14 -12.77 -0.45 -11.39
CA LYS A 14 -11.81 0.65 -11.42
C LYS A 14 -12.52 2.00 -11.33
N GLY A 15 -11.83 3.02 -10.78
CA GLY A 15 -12.30 4.41 -10.75
C GLY A 15 -12.97 4.83 -9.44
N PHE A 16 -13.11 3.90 -8.49
CA PHE A 16 -13.64 4.19 -7.16
C PHE A 16 -12.57 4.71 -6.18
N MET A 17 -11.36 4.17 -6.25
CA MET A 17 -10.25 4.52 -5.35
C MET A 17 -9.43 5.70 -5.92
N PRO A 18 -9.13 6.74 -5.12
CA PRO A 18 -8.42 7.92 -5.59
C PRO A 18 -6.93 7.69 -5.91
N ILE A 19 -6.32 6.59 -5.44
CA ILE A 19 -4.87 6.33 -5.61
C ILE A 19 -4.35 6.51 -7.04
N SER A 20 -5.09 6.07 -8.07
CA SER A 20 -4.66 6.23 -9.46
C SER A 20 -4.62 7.70 -9.88
N GLU A 21 -5.56 8.53 -9.40
CA GLU A 21 -5.57 9.97 -9.65
C GLU A 21 -4.49 10.69 -8.81
N GLU A 22 -4.34 10.29 -7.55
CA GLU A 22 -3.29 10.79 -6.65
C GLU A 22 -1.91 10.54 -7.26
N PHE A 23 -1.68 9.35 -7.83
CA PHE A 23 -0.42 9.00 -8.49
C PHE A 23 -0.09 9.90 -9.68
N GLN A 24 -1.09 10.38 -10.43
CA GLN A 24 -0.84 11.31 -11.54
C GLN A 24 -0.55 12.74 -11.07
N LYS A 25 -1.07 13.14 -9.90
CA LYS A 25 -1.00 14.51 -9.39
C LYS A 25 0.16 14.77 -8.42
N HIS A 26 0.60 13.75 -7.69
CA HIS A 26 1.67 13.89 -6.70
C HIS A 26 3.06 13.87 -7.32
N SER A 27 4.04 14.42 -6.58
CA SER A 27 5.45 14.26 -6.91
C SER A 27 5.82 12.77 -6.88
N ARG A 28 6.59 12.36 -7.89
CA ARG A 28 7.07 10.99 -8.05
C ARG A 28 8.57 10.99 -8.22
N ARG A 29 9.22 10.04 -7.57
CA ARG A 29 10.64 9.75 -7.76
C ARG A 29 10.76 8.47 -8.56
N LEU A 30 11.50 8.54 -9.67
CA LEU A 30 11.83 7.38 -10.51
C LEU A 30 12.79 6.47 -9.74
N LEU A 31 12.49 5.17 -9.72
CA LEU A 31 13.32 4.15 -9.08
C LEU A 31 14.07 3.34 -10.14
N LYS A 32 13.36 2.84 -11.14
CA LYS A 32 13.88 2.01 -12.23
C LYS A 32 13.12 2.22 -13.52
N GLN A 33 13.78 2.02 -14.65
CA GLN A 33 13.16 2.08 -15.96
C GLN A 33 13.82 1.09 -16.92
N THR A 34 12.99 0.40 -17.70
CA THR A 34 13.37 -0.33 -18.91
C THR A 34 12.62 0.30 -20.10
N GLU A 35 12.75 -0.30 -21.29
CA GLU A 35 11.95 0.10 -22.46
C GLU A 35 10.44 -0.01 -22.21
N ASN A 36 10.01 -1.04 -21.47
CA ASN A 36 8.60 -1.47 -21.37
C ASN A 36 8.01 -1.34 -19.97
N CYS A 37 8.84 -1.10 -18.95
CA CYS A 37 8.43 -1.00 -17.57
C CYS A 37 9.08 0.17 -16.87
N THR A 38 8.42 0.71 -15.85
CA THR A 38 8.95 1.79 -15.02
C THR A 38 8.44 1.63 -13.59
N ALA A 39 9.30 1.93 -12.62
CA ALA A 39 8.99 1.88 -11.21
C ALA A 39 9.19 3.26 -10.58
N TRP A 40 8.26 3.68 -9.73
CA TRP A 40 8.32 4.93 -8.98
C TRP A 40 8.02 4.72 -7.50
N THR A 41 8.29 5.76 -6.72
CA THR A 41 7.61 6.01 -5.45
C THR A 41 7.00 7.41 -5.44
N MET A 42 6.03 7.65 -4.56
CA MET A 42 5.40 8.96 -4.36
C MET A 42 6.07 9.69 -3.19
N ASP A 43 6.60 10.89 -3.44
CA ASP A 43 7.29 11.68 -2.41
C ASP A 43 6.29 12.38 -1.49
N ASN A 44 6.64 12.53 -0.22
CA ASN A 44 5.81 13.19 0.81
C ASN A 44 4.38 12.66 0.89
N TYR A 45 4.21 11.36 0.62
CA TYR A 45 2.91 10.71 0.60
C TYR A 45 2.71 9.86 1.86
N LEU A 46 1.53 9.99 2.47
CA LEU A 46 1.22 9.36 3.76
C LEU A 46 1.31 7.83 3.73
N ARG A 47 0.86 7.23 2.64
CA ARG A 47 0.81 5.78 2.44
C ARG A 47 1.96 5.37 1.54
N HIS A 48 3.17 5.27 2.11
CA HIS A 48 4.37 4.90 1.37
C HIS A 48 4.12 3.68 0.46
N CYS A 49 4.46 3.85 -0.82
CA CYS A 49 4.22 2.82 -1.82
C CYS A 49 5.28 2.84 -2.93
N ILE A 50 5.49 1.67 -3.52
CA ILE A 50 6.19 1.50 -4.79
C ILE A 50 5.14 1.25 -5.86
N VAL A 51 5.27 1.93 -6.98
CA VAL A 51 4.36 1.81 -8.13
C VAL A 51 5.12 1.22 -9.30
N LEU A 52 4.69 0.05 -9.76
CA LEU A 52 5.22 -0.58 -10.97
C LEU A 52 4.22 -0.38 -12.11
N LYS A 53 4.71 0.01 -13.29
CA LYS A 53 3.89 0.17 -14.48
C LYS A 53 4.60 -0.41 -15.69
N GLY A 54 3.89 -1.12 -16.55
CA GLY A 54 4.47 -1.62 -17.78
C GLY A 54 3.66 -2.70 -18.47
N ASN A 55 4.13 -3.15 -19.63
CA ASN A 55 3.47 -4.19 -20.42
C ASN A 55 4.29 -5.50 -20.51
N ASP A 56 5.52 -5.52 -19.99
CA ASP A 56 6.31 -6.74 -19.87
C ASP A 56 6.11 -7.40 -18.50
N GLU A 57 5.25 -8.41 -18.48
CA GLU A 57 4.91 -9.19 -17.30
C GLU A 57 6.13 -9.79 -16.61
N LYS A 58 7.13 -10.28 -17.37
CA LYS A 58 8.32 -10.91 -16.78
C LYS A 58 9.12 -9.91 -15.96
N THR A 59 9.30 -8.70 -16.49
CA THR A 59 9.98 -7.62 -15.76
C THR A 59 9.18 -7.21 -14.53
N LEU A 60 7.85 -7.09 -14.62
CA LEU A 60 7.01 -6.72 -13.47
C LEU A 60 7.04 -7.77 -12.36
N VAL A 61 6.94 -9.05 -12.70
CA VAL A 61 7.05 -10.16 -11.74
C VAL A 61 8.42 -10.15 -11.07
N HIS A 62 9.49 -10.05 -11.85
CA HIS A 62 10.86 -9.99 -11.32
C HIS A 62 11.07 -8.80 -10.36
N TRP A 63 10.56 -7.62 -10.70
CA TRP A 63 10.61 -6.46 -9.82
C TRP A 63 9.79 -6.64 -8.54
N PHE A 64 8.60 -7.24 -8.64
CA PHE A 64 7.79 -7.56 -7.48
C PHE A 64 8.51 -8.55 -6.55
N GLU A 65 9.07 -9.64 -7.08
CA GLU A 65 9.83 -10.64 -6.31
C GLU A 65 11.04 -10.00 -5.60
N LYS A 66 11.74 -9.09 -6.28
CA LYS A 66 12.82 -8.31 -5.65
C LYS A 66 12.31 -7.48 -4.48
N ILE A 67 11.24 -6.71 -4.66
CA ILE A 67 10.63 -5.89 -3.59
C ILE A 67 10.21 -6.78 -2.42
N TYR A 68 9.54 -7.90 -2.70
CA TYR A 68 9.13 -8.88 -1.70
C TYR A 68 10.32 -9.40 -0.88
N ASN A 69 11.39 -9.83 -1.55
CA ASN A 69 12.59 -10.36 -0.89
C ASN A 69 13.32 -9.29 -0.06
N LEU A 70 13.41 -8.06 -0.56
CA LEU A 70 13.97 -6.93 0.20
C LEU A 70 13.11 -6.63 1.44
N MET A 71 11.79 -6.67 1.31
CA MET A 71 10.90 -6.48 2.45
C MET A 71 11.10 -7.54 3.53
N GLN A 72 11.21 -8.80 3.12
CA GLN A 72 11.50 -9.94 4.00
C GLN A 72 12.83 -9.74 4.74
N ASN A 73 13.89 -9.35 4.03
CA ASN A 73 15.21 -9.13 4.60
C ASN A 73 15.28 -7.96 5.58
N ILE A 74 14.54 -6.88 5.31
CA ILE A 74 14.52 -5.69 6.16
C ILE A 74 13.76 -5.95 7.46
N MET A 75 12.59 -6.60 7.40
CA MET A 75 11.75 -6.79 8.58
C MET A 75 12.07 -8.05 9.38
N GLN A 76 12.70 -9.06 8.77
CA GLN A 76 12.92 -10.38 9.38
C GLN A 76 11.61 -10.95 9.98
N GLN A 77 10.48 -10.70 9.30
CA GLN A 77 9.16 -11.16 9.73
C GLN A 77 8.87 -12.57 9.24
N GLU A 78 8.36 -13.44 10.09
CA GLU A 78 7.91 -14.78 9.71
C GLU A 78 6.37 -14.83 9.70
N PRO A 79 5.72 -15.49 8.71
CA PRO A 79 6.30 -16.24 7.59
C PRO A 79 6.52 -15.42 6.30
N GLU A 80 5.90 -14.24 6.15
CA GLU A 80 5.99 -13.39 4.95
C GLU A 80 5.84 -11.90 5.31
N PRO A 81 6.36 -10.96 4.50
CA PRO A 81 6.27 -9.55 4.80
C PRO A 81 4.85 -9.05 4.55
N MET A 82 4.28 -8.32 5.51
CA MET A 82 2.92 -7.82 5.38
C MET A 82 2.83 -6.70 4.34
N MET A 83 1.88 -6.80 3.41
CA MET A 83 1.65 -5.78 2.39
C MET A 83 0.19 -5.71 1.93
N ASN A 84 -0.17 -4.58 1.31
CA ASN A 84 -1.32 -4.51 0.42
C ASN A 84 -0.86 -4.28 -1.01
N ILE A 85 -1.56 -4.90 -1.93
CA ILE A 85 -1.35 -4.72 -3.37
C ILE A 85 -2.69 -4.26 -3.97
N LEU A 86 -2.61 -3.21 -4.79
CA LEU A 86 -3.67 -2.82 -5.71
C LEU A 86 -3.13 -2.92 -7.12
N THR A 87 -3.82 -3.66 -7.99
CA THR A 87 -3.42 -3.82 -9.39
C THR A 87 -4.57 -3.46 -10.30
N ASN A 88 -4.27 -2.71 -11.35
CA ASN A 88 -5.20 -2.38 -12.42
C ASN A 88 -4.57 -2.71 -13.77
N ARG A 89 -5.39 -3.16 -14.71
CA ARG A 89 -5.01 -3.35 -16.10
C ARG A 89 -5.62 -2.25 -16.95
N GLU A 90 -4.77 -1.45 -17.57
CA GLU A 90 -5.15 -0.61 -18.70
C GLU A 90 -5.05 -1.42 -20.00
N THR A 91 -5.50 -0.85 -21.12
CA THR A 91 -5.50 -1.52 -22.43
C THR A 91 -4.13 -2.13 -22.78
N ASP A 92 -3.06 -1.38 -22.54
CA ASP A 92 -1.69 -1.72 -22.94
C ASP A 92 -0.77 -2.09 -21.77
N HIS A 93 -0.98 -1.54 -20.57
CA HIS A 93 -0.08 -1.74 -19.43
C HIS A 93 -0.79 -2.14 -18.13
N TRP A 94 -0.04 -2.77 -17.22
CA TRP A 94 -0.39 -2.96 -15.83
C TRP A 94 0.07 -1.77 -15.00
N GLU A 95 -0.68 -1.46 -13.95
CA GLU A 95 -0.31 -0.52 -12.89
C GLU A 95 -0.49 -1.23 -11.54
N ILE A 96 0.60 -1.35 -10.78
CA ILE A 96 0.67 -2.15 -9.55
C ILE A 96 1.19 -1.24 -8.43
N PHE A 97 0.34 -0.99 -7.43
CA PHE A 97 0.71 -0.28 -6.21
C PHE A 97 0.99 -1.29 -5.10
N ILE A 98 2.18 -1.21 -4.53
CA ILE A 98 2.64 -2.08 -3.45
C ILE A 98 2.82 -1.21 -2.22
N PHE A 99 2.05 -1.49 -1.17
CA PHE A 99 2.08 -0.78 0.10
C PHE A 99 2.68 -1.69 1.18
N PRO A 100 3.93 -1.47 1.60
CA PRO A 100 4.51 -2.16 2.75
C PRO A 100 3.74 -1.83 4.03
N ARG A 101 3.29 -2.87 4.74
CA ARG A 101 2.47 -2.74 5.95
C ARG A 101 3.26 -3.11 7.20
N LYS A 102 3.05 -2.34 8.27
CA LYS A 102 3.69 -2.53 9.58
C LYS A 102 2.79 -3.28 10.55
N LEU A 103 1.53 -2.85 10.66
CA LEU A 103 0.52 -3.44 11.54
C LEU A 103 -0.72 -3.83 10.74
N HIS A 104 -1.36 -4.92 11.13
CA HIS A 104 -2.63 -5.33 10.54
C HIS A 104 -3.76 -4.33 10.89
N ARG A 105 -3.80 -3.88 12.15
CA ARG A 105 -4.82 -2.98 12.70
C ARG A 105 -4.19 -1.90 13.58
N PRO A 106 -4.68 -0.65 13.54
CA PRO A 106 -4.24 0.41 14.43
C PRO A 106 -4.78 0.22 15.85
N TRP A 107 -4.23 0.93 16.84
CA TRP A 107 -4.66 0.79 18.24
C TRP A 107 -6.13 1.20 18.44
N GLN A 108 -6.64 2.17 17.67
CA GLN A 108 -8.04 2.62 17.71
C GLN A 108 -9.02 1.46 17.45
N PHE A 109 -8.60 0.47 16.65
CA PHE A 109 -9.41 -0.71 16.40
C PHE A 109 -9.66 -1.51 17.68
N PHE A 110 -8.72 -1.50 18.62
CA PHE A 110 -8.77 -2.30 19.85
C PHE A 110 -9.23 -1.53 21.08
N SER A 111 -9.35 -0.20 21.01
CA SER A 111 -9.82 0.59 22.16
C SER A 111 -11.17 0.10 22.67
N GLU A 112 -11.49 0.39 23.93
CA GLU A 112 -12.80 0.11 24.54
C GLU A 112 -13.52 1.40 24.98
N ASP A 113 -12.87 2.56 24.79
CA ASP A 113 -13.37 3.88 25.15
C ASP A 113 -13.85 4.68 23.91
N GLU A 114 -14.00 6.00 24.08
CA GLU A 114 -14.42 6.93 23.02
C GLU A 114 -13.48 6.97 21.80
N ASN A 115 -12.23 6.52 21.95
CA ASN A 115 -11.24 6.47 20.88
C ASN A 115 -11.44 5.27 19.93
N LYS A 116 -12.37 4.36 20.22
CA LYS A 116 -12.65 3.19 19.36
C LYS A 116 -13.00 3.59 17.94
N ILE A 117 -12.19 3.27 16.95
CA ILE A 117 -12.58 3.38 15.53
C ILE A 117 -12.48 2.00 14.90
N LEU A 118 -13.60 1.45 14.42
CA LEU A 118 -13.64 0.13 13.79
C LEU A 118 -13.15 0.19 12.34
N LEU A 119 -11.92 0.66 12.16
CA LEU A 119 -11.23 0.78 10.87
C LEU A 119 -9.98 -0.11 10.89
N SER A 120 -9.92 -1.05 9.96
CA SER A 120 -8.81 -1.98 9.79
C SER A 120 -8.31 -1.82 8.35
N PRO A 121 -7.40 -0.88 8.08
CA PRO A 121 -6.98 -0.58 6.71
C PRO A 121 -6.59 -1.84 5.97
N ALA A 122 -7.14 -2.01 4.77
CA ALA A 122 -6.79 -3.03 3.78
C ALA A 122 -6.55 -2.35 2.42
N SER A 123 -6.51 -3.11 1.33
CA SER A 123 -6.14 -2.55 0.02
C SER A 123 -7.04 -1.39 -0.41
N VAL A 124 -8.34 -1.42 -0.13
CA VAL A 124 -9.27 -0.31 -0.46
C VAL A 124 -8.96 0.97 0.33
N ASP A 125 -8.69 0.83 1.63
CA ASP A 125 -8.33 1.97 2.51
C ASP A 125 -6.97 2.54 2.13
N MET A 126 -5.99 1.68 1.81
CA MET A 126 -4.68 2.10 1.28
C MET A 126 -4.82 2.78 -0.10
N GLY A 127 -5.87 2.42 -0.85
CA GLY A 127 -6.27 3.09 -2.08
C GLY A 127 -6.93 4.45 -1.87
N GLY A 128 -7.21 4.85 -0.62
CA GLY A 128 -7.73 6.15 -0.23
C GLY A 128 -9.23 6.22 0.06
N VAL A 129 -9.91 5.06 0.16
CA VAL A 129 -11.33 5.02 0.56
C VAL A 129 -11.48 4.36 1.92
N LEU A 130 -11.79 5.16 2.95
CA LEU A 130 -11.97 4.67 4.31
C LEU A 130 -13.43 4.25 4.52
N ILE A 131 -13.64 2.97 4.84
CA ILE A 131 -14.99 2.42 5.06
C ILE A 131 -15.21 2.21 6.55
N THR A 132 -16.19 2.93 7.12
CA THR A 132 -16.59 2.79 8.52
C THR A 132 -17.95 2.07 8.61
N PRO A 133 -18.03 0.90 9.29
CA PRO A 133 -19.28 0.16 9.41
C PRO A 133 -20.24 0.76 10.44
N ARG A 134 -19.76 1.65 11.31
CA ARG A 134 -20.55 2.33 12.33
C ARG A 134 -20.67 3.82 11.99
N LYS A 135 -21.88 4.35 12.10
CA LYS A 135 -22.16 5.78 11.88
C LYS A 135 -21.31 6.67 12.80
N GLU A 136 -21.17 6.30 14.06
CA GLU A 136 -20.36 7.06 15.03
C GLU A 136 -18.89 7.19 14.60
N ASP A 137 -18.32 6.15 13.99
CA ASP A 137 -16.94 6.18 13.47
C ASP A 137 -16.83 7.11 12.27
N PHE A 138 -17.81 7.07 11.38
CA PHE A 138 -17.87 7.99 10.24
C PHE A 138 -17.90 9.46 10.69
N GLU A 139 -18.75 9.77 11.69
CA GLU A 139 -18.96 11.14 12.14
C GLU A 139 -17.77 11.69 12.93
N LYS A 140 -17.05 10.84 13.68
CA LYS A 140 -15.93 11.29 14.51
C LYS A 140 -14.57 11.27 13.83
N LEU A 141 -14.39 10.47 12.77
CA LEU A 141 -13.10 10.27 12.12
C LEU A 141 -12.54 11.62 11.63
N SER A 142 -11.45 12.06 12.24
CA SER A 142 -10.79 13.32 11.93
C SER A 142 -9.56 13.12 11.06
N ALA A 143 -9.04 14.20 10.47
CA ALA A 143 -7.77 14.16 9.74
C ALA A 143 -6.59 13.71 10.60
N SER A 144 -6.58 14.07 11.90
CA SER A 144 -5.58 13.60 12.85
C SER A 144 -5.67 12.10 13.12
N ASP A 145 -6.89 11.56 13.22
CA ASP A 145 -7.08 10.11 13.38
C ASP A 145 -6.60 9.35 12.15
N ILE A 146 -6.93 9.85 10.95
CA ILE A 146 -6.49 9.26 9.69
C ILE A 146 -4.96 9.25 9.59
N LEU A 147 -4.32 10.38 9.92
CA LEU A 147 -2.86 10.49 9.94
C LEU A 147 -2.25 9.49 10.92
N ASP A 148 -2.77 9.40 12.15
CA ASP A 148 -2.29 8.46 13.16
C ASP A 148 -2.46 7.00 12.73
N ILE A 149 -3.67 6.63 12.28
CA ILE A 149 -3.99 5.28 11.78
C ILE A 149 -3.03 4.87 10.65
N PHE A 150 -2.84 5.72 9.64
CA PHE A 150 -1.94 5.38 8.54
C PHE A 150 -0.46 5.35 8.97
N THR A 151 -0.04 6.20 9.89
CA THR A 151 1.32 6.18 10.46
C THR A 151 1.62 4.87 11.19
N GLN A 152 0.61 4.29 11.85
CA GLN A 152 0.77 3.02 12.57
C GLN A 152 0.85 1.80 11.63
N VAL A 153 0.06 1.79 10.56
CA VAL A 153 -0.08 0.62 9.69
C VAL A 153 0.84 0.62 8.48
N THR A 154 1.42 1.76 8.12
CA THR A 154 2.38 1.92 7.02
C THR A 154 3.81 1.81 7.56
N TRP A 155 4.76 1.38 6.75
CA TRP A 155 6.17 1.47 7.12
C TRP A 155 6.60 2.91 7.38
N GLY A 156 7.44 3.09 8.39
CA GLY A 156 8.06 4.39 8.66
C GLY A 156 9.01 4.81 7.55
N LYS A 157 9.23 6.13 7.42
CA LYS A 157 10.03 6.73 6.35
C LYS A 157 11.42 6.11 6.20
N GLU A 158 12.15 5.92 7.30
CA GLU A 158 13.51 5.38 7.26
C GLU A 158 13.58 3.97 6.65
N LEU A 159 12.73 3.05 7.12
CA LEU A 159 12.68 1.68 6.60
C LEU A 159 12.23 1.65 5.13
N PHE A 160 11.27 2.50 4.77
CA PHE A 160 10.80 2.60 3.41
C PHE A 160 11.85 3.17 2.45
N GLU A 161 12.59 4.21 2.86
CA GLU A 161 13.69 4.77 2.06
C GLU A 161 14.82 3.74 1.87
N LYS A 162 15.10 2.90 2.87
CA LYS A 162 16.05 1.79 2.73
C LYS A 162 15.58 0.80 1.65
N LEU A 163 14.32 0.38 1.70
CA LEU A 163 13.72 -0.50 0.68
C LEU A 163 13.82 0.12 -0.72
N VAL A 164 13.44 1.38 -0.86
CA VAL A 164 13.47 2.10 -2.14
C VAL A 164 14.89 2.22 -2.67
N LYS A 165 15.87 2.54 -1.82
CA LYS A 165 17.27 2.64 -2.22
C LYS A 165 17.82 1.30 -2.70
N GLU A 166 17.67 0.24 -1.91
CA GLU A 166 18.16 -1.10 -2.28
C GLU A 166 17.47 -1.63 -3.54
N PHE A 167 16.18 -1.35 -3.72
CA PHE A 167 15.48 -1.69 -4.95
C PHE A 167 15.97 -0.89 -6.16
N SER A 168 16.42 0.37 -5.99
CA SER A 168 16.85 1.22 -7.11
C SER A 168 18.29 0.97 -7.55
N ASP A 169 19.19 0.63 -6.62
CA ASP A 169 20.64 0.51 -6.86
C ASP A 169 21.07 -0.79 -7.58
N ASP A 170 20.18 -1.78 -7.68
CA ASP A 170 20.40 -3.11 -8.31
C ASP A 170 20.12 -3.11 -9.82
#